data_AF-A0A915LG03-F1
#
_entry.id   AF-A0A915LG03-F1
#
_cell.length_a   1.000
_cell.length_b   1.000
_cell.length_c   1.000
_cell.angle_alpha   90.00
_cell.angle_beta   90.00
_cell.angle_gamma   90.00
#
_symmetry.space_group_name_H-M   'P 1'
#
loop_
_entity.id
_entity.type
_entity.pdbx_description
1 polymer ?
#
loop_
_entity_poly.entity_id
_entity_poly.type
_entity_poly.pdbx_seq_one_letter_code
_entity_poly.pdbx_strand_id
1 'polypeptide(L)'
;MISSAQTAIAEAILDTLKALYFFLDRECIEQLPLLLASQLGVFPSEVDRRLVHLLCDCIFPYSFGEGVNGRVSVPAVLILECFNALHPEENIRAYEHNRHSGHGSVWGTPYERVMVEAIVKLLRETSSKLTELSADGESAKRPKWLRQLEGGRELGREIDPLSDERRMLSRFGIWLMVAHCPPVPEATPNSVGYLLGALFQWFSTTALLPNDAMGQTLEQLKADFGCDWLNQALSNHYEVFINELLPQQLEPLYGNIEDTIWDERFVRKEIMRDGLSKLLALAPYDIISITTWSRVMPHWLHSLNNDLVSEEDLLELKVPISKLFEPDLCALSFEVS
;
A
#
# COMPACT_ATOMS: atom_id res chain seq x y z
N MET A 1 -17.31 -38.53 -19.11
CA MET A 1 -16.46 -37.54 -19.82
C MET A 1 -16.99 -36.11 -19.72
N ILE A 2 -18.32 -35.89 -19.78
CA ILE A 2 -18.90 -34.53 -19.65
C ILE A 2 -18.83 -33.99 -18.21
N SER A 3 -19.01 -34.83 -17.18
CA SER A 3 -18.95 -34.36 -15.77
C SER A 3 -17.57 -33.85 -15.38
N SER A 4 -16.47 -34.50 -15.78
CA SER A 4 -15.12 -34.05 -15.41
C SER A 4 -14.75 -32.71 -16.04
N ALA A 5 -15.26 -32.42 -17.26
CA ALA A 5 -15.05 -31.13 -17.90
C ALA A 5 -15.84 -30.01 -17.20
N GLN A 6 -17.08 -30.28 -16.79
CA GLN A 6 -17.89 -29.33 -16.01
C GLN A 6 -17.28 -29.06 -14.63
N THR A 7 -16.78 -30.09 -13.95
CA THR A 7 -16.05 -29.93 -12.68
C THR A 7 -14.80 -29.06 -12.88
N ALA A 8 -13.99 -29.33 -13.90
CA ALA A 8 -12.78 -28.54 -14.15
C ALA A 8 -13.08 -27.06 -14.45
N ILE A 9 -14.17 -26.78 -15.18
CA ILE A 9 -14.60 -25.39 -15.44
C ILE A 9 -15.07 -24.72 -14.15
N ALA A 10 -15.90 -25.40 -13.34
CA ALA A 10 -16.36 -24.87 -12.07
C ALA A 10 -15.20 -24.59 -11.10
N GLU A 11 -14.21 -25.48 -11.03
CA GLU A 11 -12.99 -25.28 -10.25
C GLU A 11 -12.19 -24.07 -10.74
N ALA A 12 -12.00 -23.93 -12.05
CA ALA A 12 -11.31 -22.79 -12.63
C ALA A 12 -12.03 -21.46 -12.34
N ILE A 13 -13.37 -21.44 -12.37
CA ILE A 13 -14.16 -20.27 -11.99
C ILE A 13 -13.93 -19.90 -10.52
N LEU A 14 -13.97 -20.88 -9.61
CA LEU A 14 -13.74 -20.62 -8.19
C LEU A 14 -12.30 -20.16 -7.91
N ASP A 15 -11.30 -20.77 -8.54
CA ASP A 15 -9.90 -20.36 -8.40
C ASP A 15 -9.67 -18.95 -8.95
N THR A 16 -10.34 -18.61 -10.06
CA THR A 16 -10.32 -17.25 -10.62
C THR A 16 -10.96 -16.25 -9.67
N LEU A 17 -12.14 -16.56 -9.12
CA LEU A 17 -12.80 -15.70 -8.13
C LEU A 17 -11.95 -15.56 -6.86
N LYS A 18 -11.33 -16.64 -6.39
CA LYS A 18 -10.38 -16.61 -5.26
C LYS A 18 -9.17 -15.72 -5.53
N ALA A 19 -8.70 -15.68 -6.77
CA ALA A 19 -7.57 -14.86 -7.19
C ALA A 19 -7.95 -13.40 -7.50
N LEU A 20 -9.25 -13.09 -7.65
CA LEU A 20 -9.69 -11.78 -8.11
C LEU A 20 -10.60 -11.03 -7.13
N TYR A 21 -11.19 -11.69 -6.13
CA TYR A 21 -12.21 -11.05 -5.27
C TYR A 21 -11.69 -9.80 -4.54
N PHE A 22 -10.41 -9.78 -4.20
CA PHE A 22 -9.76 -8.64 -3.56
C PHE A 22 -9.53 -7.46 -4.51
N PHE A 23 -9.67 -7.66 -5.83
CA PHE A 23 -9.53 -6.63 -6.85
C PHE A 23 -10.86 -6.04 -7.33
N LEU A 24 -11.98 -6.63 -6.92
CA LEU A 24 -13.30 -6.18 -7.32
C LEU A 24 -13.68 -4.87 -6.63
N ASP A 25 -14.56 -4.12 -7.25
CA ASP A 25 -15.16 -2.96 -6.59
C ASP A 25 -16.11 -3.40 -5.47
N ARG A 26 -16.42 -2.47 -4.56
CA ARG A 26 -17.24 -2.76 -3.39
C ARG A 26 -18.63 -3.29 -3.77
N GLU A 27 -19.22 -2.79 -4.84
CA GLU A 27 -20.55 -3.22 -5.31
C GLU A 27 -20.53 -4.68 -5.78
N CYS A 28 -19.50 -5.10 -6.51
CA CYS A 28 -19.33 -6.51 -6.90
C CYS A 28 -19.01 -7.39 -5.68
N ILE A 29 -18.15 -6.94 -4.76
CA ILE A 29 -17.81 -7.68 -3.54
C ILE A 29 -19.05 -7.92 -2.67
N GLU A 30 -19.92 -6.92 -2.52
CA GLU A 30 -21.14 -7.05 -1.73
C GLU A 30 -22.13 -8.08 -2.29
N GLN A 31 -22.07 -8.33 -3.61
CA GLN A 31 -22.93 -9.31 -4.30
C GLN A 31 -22.32 -10.72 -4.35
N LEU A 32 -20.98 -10.85 -4.27
CA LEU A 32 -20.28 -12.13 -4.34
C LEU A 32 -20.76 -13.19 -3.34
N PRO A 33 -21.00 -12.87 -2.04
CA PRO A 33 -21.65 -13.76 -1.07
C PRO A 33 -22.86 -14.51 -1.63
N LEU A 34 -23.80 -13.76 -2.21
CA LEU A 34 -25.05 -14.30 -2.71
C LEU A 34 -24.84 -15.03 -4.03
N LEU A 35 -24.01 -14.48 -4.91
CA LEU A 35 -23.75 -15.03 -6.24
C LEU A 35 -23.06 -16.39 -6.14
N LEU A 36 -22.06 -16.53 -5.27
CA LEU A 36 -21.40 -17.80 -4.99
C LEU A 36 -22.33 -18.77 -4.26
N ALA A 37 -23.06 -18.34 -3.23
CA ALA A 37 -24.01 -19.21 -2.54
C ALA A 37 -25.09 -19.75 -3.48
N SER A 38 -25.54 -18.95 -4.46
CA SER A 38 -26.52 -19.36 -5.46
C SER A 38 -26.01 -20.42 -6.45
N GLN A 39 -24.69 -20.69 -6.50
CA GLN A 39 -24.14 -21.78 -7.32
C GLN A 39 -24.16 -23.14 -6.61
N LEU A 40 -24.49 -23.20 -5.31
CA LEU A 40 -24.71 -24.46 -4.60
C LEU A 40 -25.89 -25.21 -5.23
N GLY A 41 -25.64 -26.43 -5.72
CA GLY A 41 -26.63 -27.22 -6.47
C GLY A 41 -26.77 -26.84 -7.95
N VAL A 42 -26.08 -25.80 -8.42
CA VAL A 42 -25.91 -25.48 -9.86
C VAL A 42 -24.58 -26.02 -10.37
N PHE A 43 -23.51 -25.85 -9.61
CA PHE A 43 -22.22 -26.48 -9.88
C PHE A 43 -22.25 -27.98 -9.54
N PRO A 44 -21.36 -28.78 -10.14
CA PRO A 44 -21.22 -30.18 -9.76
C PRO A 44 -20.92 -30.31 -8.27
N SER A 45 -21.59 -31.27 -7.61
CA SER A 45 -21.53 -31.47 -6.15
C SER A 45 -20.12 -31.69 -5.60
N GLU A 46 -19.19 -32.15 -6.45
CA GLU A 46 -17.78 -32.33 -6.14
C GLU A 46 -17.09 -31.01 -5.76
N VAL A 47 -17.61 -29.88 -6.23
CA VAL A 47 -17.04 -28.54 -6.05
C VAL A 47 -17.67 -27.80 -4.85
N ASP A 48 -18.79 -28.28 -4.32
CA ASP A 48 -19.54 -27.63 -3.23
C ASP A 48 -18.65 -27.31 -2.02
N ARG A 49 -17.80 -28.25 -1.62
CA ARG A 49 -16.87 -28.04 -0.50
C ARG A 49 -15.93 -26.86 -0.76
N ARG A 50 -15.43 -26.76 -1.99
CA ARG A 50 -14.48 -25.74 -2.43
C ARG A 50 -15.15 -24.36 -2.51
N LEU A 51 -16.40 -24.34 -2.96
CA LEU A 51 -17.24 -23.15 -2.99
C LEU A 51 -17.52 -22.62 -1.58
N VAL A 52 -17.92 -23.50 -0.65
CA VAL A 52 -18.14 -23.13 0.75
C VAL A 52 -16.85 -22.62 1.38
N HIS A 53 -15.70 -23.25 1.10
CA HIS A 53 -14.40 -22.72 1.53
C HIS A 53 -14.12 -21.34 0.96
N LEU A 54 -14.37 -21.09 -0.33
CA LEU A 54 -14.17 -19.77 -0.92
C LEU A 54 -15.05 -18.71 -0.24
N LEU A 55 -16.33 -19.02 -0.02
CA LEU A 55 -17.26 -18.16 0.70
C LEU A 55 -16.77 -17.85 2.12
N CYS A 56 -16.46 -18.89 2.89
CA CYS A 56 -16.20 -18.76 4.32
C CYS A 56 -14.78 -18.32 4.65
N ASP A 57 -13.77 -18.77 3.91
CA ASP A 57 -12.36 -18.48 4.16
C ASP A 57 -11.87 -17.20 3.47
N CYS A 58 -12.57 -16.74 2.43
CA CYS A 58 -12.11 -15.59 1.63
C CYS A 58 -13.17 -14.49 1.54
N ILE A 59 -14.35 -14.80 0.99
CA ILE A 59 -15.32 -13.77 0.61
C ILE A 59 -16.00 -13.13 1.82
N PHE A 60 -16.50 -13.91 2.78
CA PHE A 60 -17.15 -13.36 3.97
C PHE A 60 -16.20 -12.56 4.86
N PRO A 61 -15.00 -13.04 5.21
CA PRO A 61 -14.07 -12.24 6.00
C PRO A 61 -13.70 -10.92 5.33
N TYR A 62 -13.54 -10.93 4.01
CA TYR A 62 -13.19 -9.74 3.25
C TYR A 62 -14.36 -8.78 3.07
N SER A 63 -15.58 -9.30 2.90
CA SER A 63 -16.78 -8.48 2.75
C SER A 63 -17.23 -7.87 4.09
N PHE A 64 -16.90 -8.51 5.22
CA PHE A 64 -17.49 -8.21 6.55
C PHE A 64 -16.48 -7.83 7.65
N GLY A 65 -15.18 -7.72 7.35
CA GLY A 65 -14.14 -7.43 8.34
C GLY A 65 -14.30 -6.09 9.07
N GLU A 66 -13.88 -6.03 10.33
CA GLU A 66 -13.90 -4.82 11.16
C GLU A 66 -12.97 -3.75 10.54
N GLY A 67 -13.56 -2.71 9.97
CA GLY A 67 -12.85 -1.66 9.21
C GLY A 67 -13.65 -1.11 8.02
N VAL A 68 -14.72 -1.80 7.62
CA VAL A 68 -15.62 -1.28 6.56
C VAL A 68 -16.56 -0.23 7.16
N ASN A 69 -16.21 1.04 7.02
CA ASN A 69 -17.04 2.18 7.39
C ASN A 69 -18.49 2.03 6.86
N GLY A 70 -19.39 1.68 7.77
CA GLY A 70 -20.75 2.24 7.87
C GLY A 70 -21.90 1.58 7.10
N ARG A 71 -21.69 0.60 6.22
CA ARG A 71 -22.83 -0.13 5.60
C ARG A 71 -22.48 -1.60 5.37
N VAL A 72 -23.02 -2.45 6.24
CA VAL A 72 -23.04 -3.90 6.13
C VAL A 72 -24.13 -4.25 5.11
N SER A 73 -23.80 -4.95 4.02
CA SER A 73 -24.79 -5.29 2.99
C SER A 73 -25.91 -6.17 3.57
N VAL A 74 -27.13 -6.15 3.01
CA VAL A 74 -28.23 -6.98 3.54
C VAL A 74 -27.86 -8.47 3.64
N PRO A 75 -27.17 -9.08 2.64
CA PRO A 75 -26.65 -10.44 2.77
C PRO A 75 -25.66 -10.60 3.93
N ALA A 76 -24.79 -9.61 4.14
CA ALA A 76 -23.83 -9.60 5.26
C ALA A 76 -24.52 -9.64 6.62
N VAL A 77 -25.54 -8.82 6.80
CA VAL A 77 -26.35 -8.80 8.04
C VAL A 77 -27.01 -10.15 8.24
N LEU A 78 -27.63 -10.72 7.20
CA LEU A 78 -28.29 -12.03 7.30
C LEU A 78 -27.31 -13.17 7.60
N ILE A 79 -26.11 -13.15 7.02
CA ILE A 79 -25.07 -14.15 7.31
C ILE A 79 -24.53 -13.99 8.73
N LEU A 80 -24.32 -12.76 9.20
CA LEU A 80 -23.89 -12.47 10.57
C LEU A 80 -24.95 -12.87 11.61
N GLU A 81 -26.21 -12.57 11.35
CA GLU A 81 -27.35 -12.99 12.18
C GLU A 81 -27.48 -14.52 12.18
N CYS A 82 -27.37 -15.18 11.03
CA CYS A 82 -27.33 -16.63 10.94
C CYS A 82 -26.13 -17.23 11.69
N PHE A 83 -24.94 -16.62 11.58
CA PHE A 83 -23.76 -17.05 12.30
C PHE A 83 -23.97 -16.96 13.81
N ASN A 84 -24.49 -15.84 14.31
CA ASN A 84 -24.78 -15.65 15.73
C ASN A 84 -25.87 -16.62 16.22
N ALA A 85 -26.92 -16.84 15.41
CA ALA A 85 -28.02 -17.75 15.74
C ALA A 85 -27.61 -19.24 15.71
N LEU A 86 -26.63 -19.63 14.88
CA LEU A 86 -26.14 -21.00 14.78
C LEU A 86 -25.02 -21.32 15.79
N HIS A 87 -24.28 -20.31 16.26
CA HIS A 87 -23.21 -20.45 17.27
C HIS A 87 -23.49 -19.76 18.63
N PRO A 88 -24.68 -19.85 19.25
CA PRO A 88 -24.86 -19.42 20.64
C PRO A 88 -23.95 -20.21 21.58
N GLU A 89 -23.43 -19.58 22.65
CA GLU A 89 -22.66 -20.27 23.70
C GLU A 89 -23.44 -21.44 24.34
N GLU A 90 -24.77 -21.38 24.31
CA GLU A 90 -25.67 -22.40 24.86
C GLU A 90 -25.99 -23.54 23.86
N ASN A 91 -25.59 -23.42 22.59
CA ASN A 91 -25.91 -24.41 21.56
C ASN A 91 -24.89 -25.56 21.55
N ILE A 92 -25.31 -26.73 22.04
CA ILE A 92 -24.50 -27.95 22.10
C ILE A 92 -24.02 -28.42 20.70
N ARG A 93 -24.69 -28.00 19.62
CA ARG A 93 -24.26 -28.29 18.23
C ARG A 93 -23.29 -27.25 17.65
N ALA A 94 -22.96 -26.19 18.37
CA ALA A 94 -21.97 -25.20 17.92
C ALA A 94 -20.58 -25.84 17.67
N TYR A 95 -20.27 -26.95 18.35
CA TYR A 95 -19.04 -27.73 18.15
C TYR A 95 -19.04 -28.59 16.86
N GLU A 96 -20.20 -28.79 16.23
CA GLU A 96 -20.32 -29.53 14.96
C GLU A 96 -20.15 -28.61 13.73
N HIS A 97 -20.12 -27.29 13.93
CA HIS A 97 -20.05 -26.30 12.87
C HIS A 97 -18.66 -25.63 12.83
N ASN A 98 -18.03 -25.60 11.65
CA ASN A 98 -16.73 -24.95 11.48
C ASN A 98 -16.89 -23.43 11.56
N ARG A 99 -16.26 -22.82 12.57
CA ARG A 99 -16.23 -21.36 12.72
C ARG A 99 -15.12 -20.80 11.84
N HIS A 100 -15.49 -20.22 10.71
CA HIS A 100 -14.56 -19.49 9.86
C HIS A 100 -14.47 -18.05 10.34
N SER A 101 -13.27 -17.61 10.69
CA SER A 101 -12.94 -16.22 10.96
C SER A 101 -11.85 -15.79 9.99
N GLY A 102 -11.87 -14.52 9.56
CA GLY A 102 -10.74 -13.97 8.83
C GLY A 102 -9.44 -14.19 9.59
N HIS A 103 -8.34 -14.42 8.87
CA HIS A 103 -7.03 -14.20 9.45
C HIS A 103 -7.01 -12.71 9.80
N GLY A 104 -7.06 -12.37 11.08
CA GLY A 104 -6.99 -10.98 11.53
C GLY A 104 -5.63 -10.40 11.19
N SER A 105 -4.86 -10.09 12.21
CA SER A 105 -3.45 -9.77 12.02
C SER A 105 -2.67 -11.00 11.50
N VAL A 106 -1.79 -10.79 10.52
CA VAL A 106 -0.88 -11.84 10.02
C VAL A 106 0.41 -11.97 10.83
N TRP A 107 0.65 -11.09 11.82
CA TRP A 107 1.89 -11.10 12.59
C TRP A 107 2.10 -12.42 13.31
N GLY A 108 3.32 -12.96 13.24
CA GLY A 108 3.68 -14.23 13.86
C GLY A 108 3.05 -15.46 13.18
N THR A 109 2.28 -15.28 12.11
CA THR A 109 1.69 -16.39 11.34
C THR A 109 2.65 -16.85 10.22
N PRO A 110 2.52 -18.08 9.71
CA PRO A 110 3.27 -18.53 8.54
C PRO A 110 3.04 -17.70 7.27
N TYR A 111 1.97 -16.89 7.24
CA TYR A 111 1.57 -16.07 6.09
C TYR A 111 2.18 -14.67 6.13
N GLU A 112 2.77 -14.24 7.24
CA GLU A 112 3.29 -12.88 7.44
C GLU A 112 4.17 -12.42 6.26
N ARG A 113 5.21 -13.21 5.94
CA ARG A 113 6.17 -12.87 4.90
C ARG A 113 5.51 -12.73 3.52
N VAL A 114 4.59 -13.64 3.19
CA VAL A 114 3.92 -13.65 1.88
C VAL A 114 2.97 -12.47 1.77
N MET A 115 2.26 -12.14 2.85
CA MET A 115 1.36 -10.99 2.90
C MET A 115 2.13 -9.67 2.75
N VAL A 116 3.20 -9.48 3.54
CA VAL A 116 4.05 -8.29 3.49
C VAL A 116 4.64 -8.11 2.09
N GLU A 117 5.18 -9.17 1.49
CA GLU A 117 5.76 -9.12 0.15
C GLU A 117 4.71 -8.78 -0.94
N ALA A 118 3.49 -9.32 -0.83
CA ALA A 118 2.40 -9.00 -1.74
C ALA A 118 2.00 -7.52 -1.63
N ILE A 119 1.88 -6.99 -0.40
CA ILE A 119 1.61 -5.57 -0.15
C ILE A 119 2.68 -4.70 -0.78
N VAL A 120 3.97 -4.99 -0.52
CA VAL A 120 5.08 -4.20 -1.05
C VAL A 120 5.08 -4.19 -2.59
N LYS A 121 4.82 -5.32 -3.24
CA LYS A 121 4.70 -5.40 -4.70
C LYS A 121 3.55 -4.55 -5.24
N LEU A 122 2.39 -4.59 -4.60
CA LEU A 122 1.23 -3.76 -4.99
C LEU A 122 1.53 -2.27 -4.85
N LEU A 123 2.19 -1.86 -3.76
CA LEU A 123 2.59 -0.46 -3.56
C LEU A 123 3.59 0.01 -4.63
N ARG A 124 4.57 -0.84 -4.96
CA ARG A 124 5.62 -0.54 -5.94
C ARG A 124 5.14 -0.44 -7.39
N GLU A 125 4.00 -1.04 -7.74
CA GLU A 125 3.44 -0.98 -9.10
C GLU A 125 3.22 0.47 -9.58
N THR A 126 2.89 1.38 -8.65
CA THR A 126 2.77 2.82 -8.94
C THR A 126 4.08 3.43 -9.46
N SER A 127 5.22 2.95 -8.95
CA SER A 127 6.55 3.48 -9.29
C SER A 127 7.05 2.96 -10.63
N SER A 128 6.88 1.67 -10.90
CA SER A 128 7.27 1.04 -12.17
C SER A 128 6.71 1.80 -13.38
N LYS A 129 5.46 2.26 -13.27
CA LYS A 129 4.79 2.97 -14.34
C LYS A 129 5.24 4.43 -14.51
N LEU A 130 5.61 5.14 -13.44
CA LEU A 130 6.24 6.46 -13.60
C LEU A 130 7.52 6.35 -14.42
N THR A 131 8.28 5.28 -14.21
CA THR A 131 9.51 5.01 -14.97
C THR A 131 9.20 4.75 -16.45
N GLU A 132 8.16 3.98 -16.77
CA GLU A 132 7.69 3.77 -18.15
C GLU A 132 7.17 5.05 -18.81
N LEU A 133 6.37 5.86 -18.09
CA LEU A 133 5.89 7.16 -18.57
C LEU A 133 7.04 8.15 -18.79
N SER A 134 8.15 8.00 -18.06
CA SER A 134 9.35 8.83 -18.17
C SER A 134 10.35 8.39 -19.26
N ALA A 135 10.06 7.31 -19.98
CA ALA A 135 10.79 6.97 -21.22
C ALA A 135 10.57 8.03 -22.32
N ASP A 136 9.50 8.83 -22.21
CA ASP A 136 9.26 10.04 -23.00
C ASP A 136 9.79 11.31 -22.29
N GLY A 137 11.12 11.42 -22.19
CA GLY A 137 11.83 12.69 -21.96
C GLY A 137 12.06 13.14 -20.50
N GLU A 138 13.18 13.86 -20.29
CA GLU A 138 13.71 14.35 -19.01
C GLU A 138 12.76 15.21 -18.15
N SER A 139 11.66 15.72 -18.72
CA SER A 139 10.68 16.52 -17.98
C SER A 139 9.80 15.68 -17.03
N ALA A 140 9.70 14.37 -17.26
CA ALA A 140 8.81 13.46 -16.55
C ALA A 140 9.34 12.92 -15.21
N LYS A 141 10.61 13.16 -14.87
CA LYS A 141 11.22 12.73 -13.59
C LYS A 141 11.16 13.78 -12.48
N ARG A 142 10.64 14.98 -12.78
CA ARG A 142 10.58 16.09 -11.82
C ARG A 142 9.25 16.12 -11.06
N PRO A 143 9.25 16.39 -9.75
CA PRO A 143 8.04 16.61 -8.98
C PRO A 143 7.09 17.66 -9.57
N LYS A 144 5.79 17.45 -9.41
CA LYS A 144 4.72 18.29 -9.98
C LYS A 144 4.86 19.76 -9.60
N TRP A 145 5.24 20.05 -8.37
CA TRP A 145 5.52 21.41 -7.91
C TRP A 145 6.68 22.05 -8.67
N LEU A 146 7.69 21.28 -9.07
CA LEU A 146 8.88 21.77 -9.79
C LEU A 146 8.52 22.09 -11.24
N ARG A 147 7.65 21.29 -11.86
CA ARG A 147 7.12 21.57 -13.20
C ARG A 147 6.19 22.77 -13.22
N GLN A 148 5.39 22.98 -12.18
CA GLN A 148 4.46 24.12 -12.09
C GLN A 148 5.15 25.47 -11.93
N LEU A 149 6.38 25.50 -11.40
CA LEU A 149 7.18 26.71 -11.28
C LEU A 149 7.92 27.08 -12.58
N GLU A 150 8.21 26.09 -13.43
CA GLU A 150 9.02 26.28 -14.66
C GLU A 150 8.19 26.25 -15.96
N GLY A 151 7.01 25.60 -15.95
CA GLY A 151 6.22 25.31 -17.15
C GLY A 151 4.95 26.15 -17.26
N GLY A 152 4.97 27.11 -18.18
CA GLY A 152 3.74 27.68 -18.74
C GLY A 152 2.85 26.60 -19.34
N ARG A 153 1.54 26.77 -19.17
CA ARG A 153 0.42 25.89 -19.60
C ARG A 153 0.70 25.12 -20.89
N GLU A 154 0.83 23.79 -20.83
CA GLU A 154 0.54 22.93 -21.99
C GLU A 154 -0.18 21.62 -21.60
N LEU A 155 -0.93 21.13 -22.58
CA LEU A 155 -2.21 20.45 -22.52
C LEU A 155 -2.07 18.97 -22.92
N GLY A 156 -2.71 18.09 -22.16
CA GLY A 156 -3.35 16.84 -22.60
C GLY A 156 -2.52 15.81 -23.39
N ARG A 157 -2.23 14.65 -22.77
CA ARG A 157 -1.89 13.41 -23.49
C ARG A 157 -3.00 12.37 -23.29
N GLU A 158 -3.34 11.66 -24.37
CA GLU A 158 -4.35 10.60 -24.43
C GLU A 158 -4.06 9.47 -23.43
N ILE A 159 -5.12 8.94 -22.83
CA ILE A 159 -5.10 8.00 -21.70
C ILE A 159 -5.07 6.56 -22.23
N ASP A 160 -4.06 5.76 -21.84
CA ASP A 160 -4.04 4.31 -22.05
C ASP A 160 -4.78 3.60 -20.88
N PRO A 161 -5.97 3.01 -21.11
CA PRO A 161 -6.81 2.43 -20.06
C PRO A 161 -6.18 1.21 -19.36
N LEU A 162 -5.39 0.38 -20.06
CA LEU A 162 -4.77 -0.81 -19.45
C LEU A 162 -3.65 -0.41 -18.48
N SER A 163 -2.94 0.64 -18.85
CA SER A 163 -1.92 1.23 -18.00
C SER A 163 -2.55 1.81 -16.72
N ASP A 164 -3.75 2.38 -16.83
CA ASP A 164 -4.45 3.10 -15.77
C ASP A 164 -5.09 2.16 -14.73
N GLU A 165 -5.56 0.99 -15.13
CA GLU A 165 -5.98 -0.08 -14.21
C GLU A 165 -4.83 -0.58 -13.32
N ARG A 166 -3.62 -0.69 -13.88
CA ARG A 166 -2.43 -1.09 -13.09
C ARG A 166 -2.00 -0.03 -12.07
N ARG A 167 -2.18 1.27 -12.36
CA ARG A 167 -1.92 2.36 -11.37
C ARG A 167 -2.75 2.22 -10.12
N MET A 168 -3.98 1.73 -10.28
CA MET A 168 -4.92 1.55 -9.19
C MET A 168 -4.63 0.31 -8.35
N LEU A 169 -3.70 -0.56 -8.74
CA LEU A 169 -3.39 -1.77 -7.96
C LEU A 169 -2.84 -1.47 -6.56
N SER A 170 -2.17 -0.33 -6.39
CA SER A 170 -1.61 0.06 -5.09
C SER A 170 -2.67 0.32 -4.02
N ARG A 171 -3.93 0.61 -4.41
CA ARG A 171 -5.04 0.74 -3.44
C ARG A 171 -5.26 -0.54 -2.63
N PHE A 172 -5.08 -1.69 -3.28
CA PHE A 172 -5.22 -3.00 -2.64
C PHE A 172 -4.05 -3.26 -1.68
N GLY A 173 -2.85 -2.75 -2.01
CA GLY A 173 -1.73 -2.74 -1.09
C GLY A 173 -2.06 -2.01 0.21
N ILE A 174 -2.63 -0.80 0.11
CA ILE A 174 -3.07 -0.02 1.27
C ILE A 174 -4.15 -0.75 2.08
N TRP A 175 -5.19 -1.28 1.43
CA TRP A 175 -6.26 -1.99 2.14
C TRP A 175 -5.78 -3.26 2.83
N LEU A 176 -4.95 -4.08 2.17
CA LEU A 176 -4.37 -5.28 2.77
C LEU A 176 -3.46 -4.92 3.95
N MET A 177 -2.64 -3.87 3.80
CA MET A 177 -1.76 -3.39 4.87
C MET A 177 -2.54 -2.98 6.11
N VAL A 178 -3.61 -2.20 5.96
CA VAL A 178 -4.43 -1.75 7.10
C VAL A 178 -5.19 -2.90 7.73
N ALA A 179 -5.80 -3.77 6.92
CA ALA A 179 -6.65 -4.85 7.42
C ALA A 179 -5.84 -5.97 8.10
N HIS A 180 -4.68 -6.33 7.55
CA HIS A 180 -3.96 -7.54 7.94
C HIS A 180 -2.59 -7.29 8.56
N CYS A 181 -2.00 -6.12 8.32
CA CYS A 181 -0.69 -5.73 8.85
C CYS A 181 -0.75 -4.42 9.68
N PRO A 182 -1.67 -4.28 10.66
CA PRO A 182 -1.68 -3.09 11.51
C PRO A 182 -0.39 -3.03 12.35
N PRO A 183 0.28 -1.90 12.55
CA PRO A 183 1.58 -1.85 13.22
C PRO A 183 1.41 -1.86 14.74
N VAL A 184 0.77 -2.91 15.26
CA VAL A 184 0.55 -3.19 16.69
C VAL A 184 1.86 -3.54 17.39
N PRO A 185 2.00 -3.40 18.71
CA PRO A 185 3.26 -3.64 19.42
C PRO A 185 3.89 -5.02 19.16
N GLU A 186 3.07 -6.05 18.90
CA GLU A 186 3.50 -7.42 18.62
C GLU A 186 3.97 -7.64 17.18
N ALA A 187 3.80 -6.66 16.29
CA ALA A 187 4.22 -6.76 14.91
C ALA A 187 5.74 -6.92 14.79
N THR A 188 6.18 -7.78 13.86
CA THR A 188 7.61 -8.04 13.64
C THR A 188 8.32 -6.77 13.16
N PRO A 189 9.32 -6.24 13.89
CA PRO A 189 9.96 -4.95 13.58
C PRO A 189 10.53 -4.87 12.15
N ASN A 190 11.18 -5.92 11.68
CA ASN A 190 11.75 -5.95 10.31
C ASN A 190 10.67 -5.91 9.22
N SER A 191 9.54 -6.59 9.45
CA SER A 191 8.40 -6.57 8.51
C SER A 191 7.72 -5.20 8.50
N VAL A 192 7.60 -4.57 9.68
CA VAL A 192 7.10 -3.19 9.80
C VAL A 192 8.02 -2.20 9.09
N GLY A 193 9.34 -2.33 9.25
CA GLY A 193 10.33 -1.52 8.52
C GLY A 193 10.21 -1.66 7.01
N TYR A 194 10.09 -2.89 6.52
CA TYR A 194 9.92 -3.14 5.09
C TYR A 194 8.63 -2.53 4.51
N LEU A 195 7.52 -2.59 5.27
CA LEU A 195 6.28 -1.91 4.91
C LEU A 195 6.40 -0.38 4.97
N LEU A 196 7.05 0.17 5.99
CA LEU A 196 7.31 1.60 6.13
C LEU A 196 8.11 2.14 4.95
N GLY A 197 9.22 1.49 4.59
CA GLY A 197 10.04 1.88 3.45
C GLY A 197 9.25 1.87 2.13
N ALA A 198 8.40 0.85 1.92
CA ALA A 198 7.52 0.77 0.77
C ALA A 198 6.42 1.85 0.78
N LEU A 199 5.84 2.13 1.95
CA LEU A 199 4.78 3.13 2.11
C LEU A 199 5.33 4.55 1.92
N PHE A 200 6.48 4.89 2.49
CA PHE A 200 7.16 6.17 2.25
C PHE A 200 7.48 6.37 0.78
N GLN A 201 7.97 5.32 0.11
CA GLN A 201 8.18 5.37 -1.32
C GLN A 201 6.87 5.60 -2.07
N TRP A 202 5.79 4.91 -1.68
CA TRP A 202 4.48 5.09 -2.29
C TRP A 202 3.93 6.52 -2.09
N PHE A 203 4.11 7.14 -0.93
CA PHE A 203 3.77 8.55 -0.69
C PHE A 203 4.51 9.48 -1.65
N SER A 204 5.83 9.27 -1.78
CA SER A 204 6.69 10.03 -2.71
C SER A 204 6.25 9.87 -4.16
N THR A 205 6.11 8.62 -4.63
CA THR A 205 5.71 8.29 -5.99
C THR A 205 4.33 8.84 -6.34
N THR A 206 3.33 8.67 -5.46
CA THR A 206 1.96 9.16 -5.72
C THR A 206 1.86 10.67 -5.71
N ALA A 207 2.72 11.39 -4.98
CA ALA A 207 2.80 12.85 -5.03
C ALA A 207 3.25 13.38 -6.40
N LEU A 208 3.86 12.53 -7.25
CA LEU A 208 4.27 12.86 -8.62
C LEU A 208 3.16 12.64 -9.65
N LEU A 209 2.04 12.02 -9.27
CA LEU A 209 0.96 11.68 -10.20
C LEU A 209 0.22 12.94 -10.70
N PRO A 210 -0.33 12.90 -11.93
CA PRO A 210 -1.21 13.95 -12.43
C PRO A 210 -2.44 14.13 -11.52
N ASN A 211 -3.06 15.30 -11.56
CA ASN A 211 -4.28 15.60 -10.79
C ASN A 211 -5.55 15.01 -11.43
N ASP A 212 -5.45 13.80 -11.96
CA ASP A 212 -6.58 13.06 -12.54
C ASP A 212 -7.39 12.36 -11.44
N ALA A 213 -8.52 11.74 -11.80
CA ALA A 213 -9.38 11.03 -10.85
C ALA A 213 -8.62 9.93 -10.08
N MET A 214 -7.62 9.30 -10.72
CA MET A 214 -6.79 8.27 -10.09
C MET A 214 -5.84 8.84 -9.06
N GLY A 215 -5.09 9.89 -9.42
CA GLY A 215 -4.21 10.61 -8.50
C GLY A 215 -4.98 11.10 -7.27
N GLN A 216 -6.17 11.67 -7.46
CA GLN A 216 -7.05 12.09 -6.36
C GLN A 216 -7.51 10.92 -5.49
N THR A 217 -7.85 9.77 -6.09
CA THR A 217 -8.25 8.58 -5.34
C THR A 217 -7.10 8.04 -4.48
N LEU A 218 -5.89 7.96 -5.02
CA LEU A 218 -4.71 7.51 -4.26
C LEU A 218 -4.32 8.51 -3.18
N GLU A 219 -4.47 9.80 -3.44
CA GLU A 219 -4.27 10.85 -2.45
C GLU A 219 -5.28 10.76 -1.29
N GLN A 220 -6.54 10.45 -1.58
CA GLN A 220 -7.57 10.20 -0.57
C GLN A 220 -7.21 9.01 0.32
N LEU A 221 -6.63 7.93 -0.23
CA LEU A 221 -6.20 6.78 0.57
C LEU A 221 -5.08 7.13 1.56
N LYS A 222 -4.25 8.13 1.28
CA LYS A 222 -3.26 8.60 2.27
C LYS A 222 -3.96 9.19 3.48
N ALA A 223 -4.94 10.06 3.25
CA ALA A 223 -5.70 10.72 4.32
C ALA A 223 -6.56 9.72 5.09
N ASP A 224 -7.28 8.84 4.39
CA ASP A 224 -8.24 7.91 5.00
C ASP A 224 -7.59 6.74 5.74
N PHE A 225 -6.38 6.33 5.33
CA PHE A 225 -5.79 5.07 5.78
C PHE A 225 -4.29 5.15 6.05
N GLY A 226 -3.52 5.74 5.13
CA GLY A 226 -2.06 5.78 5.21
C GLY A 226 -1.53 6.52 6.42
N CYS A 227 -2.07 7.71 6.71
CA CYS A 227 -1.63 8.55 7.82
C CYS A 227 -1.92 7.89 9.18
N ASP A 228 -3.10 7.30 9.34
CA ASP A 228 -3.46 6.59 10.57
C ASP A 228 -2.56 5.37 10.82
N TRP A 229 -2.22 4.62 9.77
CA TRP A 229 -1.27 3.52 9.88
C TRP A 229 0.12 4.02 10.28
N LEU A 230 0.61 5.11 9.69
CA LEU A 230 1.89 5.73 10.04
C LEU A 230 1.92 6.26 11.48
N ASN A 231 0.82 6.85 11.95
CA ASN A 231 0.70 7.31 13.34
C ASN A 231 0.71 6.16 14.36
N GLN A 232 0.09 5.03 14.02
CA GLN A 232 0.20 3.81 14.82
C GLN A 232 1.64 3.26 14.83
N ALA A 233 2.34 3.28 13.68
CA ALA A 233 3.74 2.88 13.60
C ALA A 233 4.66 3.81 14.42
N LEU A 234 4.41 5.13 14.40
CA LEU A 234 5.10 6.09 15.27
C LEU A 234 4.90 5.77 16.75
N SER A 235 3.70 5.34 17.13
CA SER A 235 3.35 5.04 18.53
C SER A 235 3.96 3.73 19.02
N ASN A 236 3.94 2.69 18.20
CA ASN A 236 4.29 1.32 18.60
C ASN A 236 5.71 0.89 18.18
N HIS A 237 6.25 1.48 17.10
CA HIS A 237 7.50 1.07 16.43
C HIS A 237 8.40 2.27 16.10
N TYR A 238 8.48 3.25 17.01
CA TYR A 238 9.16 4.52 16.76
C TYR A 238 10.61 4.39 16.25
N GLU A 239 11.41 3.49 16.83
CA GLU A 239 12.81 3.28 16.39
C GLU A 239 12.89 2.72 14.97
N VAL A 240 11.97 1.83 14.58
CA VAL A 240 11.88 1.30 13.23
C VAL A 240 11.51 2.42 12.25
N PHE A 241 10.52 3.25 12.62
CA PHE A 241 10.12 4.42 11.84
C PHE A 241 11.28 5.39 11.61
N ILE A 242 12.07 5.68 12.66
CA ILE A 242 13.24 6.54 12.54
C ILE A 242 14.26 5.93 11.58
N ASN A 243 14.59 4.65 11.75
CA ASN A 243 15.58 3.97 10.90
C ASN A 243 15.24 4.06 9.41
N GLU A 244 13.97 3.89 9.05
CA GLU A 244 13.51 3.98 7.64
C GLU A 244 13.60 5.39 7.03
N LEU A 245 13.77 6.43 7.85
CA LEU A 245 13.98 7.81 7.40
C LEU A 245 15.46 8.25 7.41
N LEU A 246 16.37 7.44 7.96
CA LEU A 246 17.79 7.79 8.06
C LEU A 246 18.51 7.60 6.72
N PRO A 247 19.33 8.57 6.27
CA PRO A 247 20.02 8.48 4.97
C PRO A 247 21.06 7.35 4.89
N GLN A 248 21.51 6.83 6.03
CA GLN A 248 22.42 5.69 6.10
C GLN A 248 21.72 4.34 5.87
N GLN A 249 20.41 4.26 6.09
CA GLN A 249 19.64 3.02 5.96
C GLN A 249 18.95 2.90 4.59
N LEU A 250 18.98 3.94 3.77
CA LEU A 250 18.32 3.95 2.47
C LEU A 250 19.05 3.07 1.45
N GLU A 251 18.30 2.20 0.81
CA GLU A 251 18.74 1.36 -0.30
C GLU A 251 18.37 1.96 -1.67
N PRO A 252 19.12 1.66 -2.74
CA PRO A 252 18.81 2.13 -4.09
C PRO A 252 17.51 1.51 -4.63
N LEU A 253 16.72 2.31 -5.35
CA LEU A 253 15.44 1.88 -5.94
C LEU A 253 15.55 0.85 -7.07
N TYR A 254 16.71 0.77 -7.73
CA TYR A 254 16.91 -0.05 -8.93
C TYR A 254 18.19 -0.89 -8.83
N GLY A 255 18.02 -2.21 -8.94
CA GLY A 255 19.11 -3.17 -9.17
C GLY A 255 19.60 -3.90 -7.93
N ASN A 256 19.68 -5.23 -8.03
CA ASN A 256 20.65 -5.99 -7.25
C ASN A 256 22.02 -5.39 -7.58
N ILE A 257 22.81 -5.06 -6.55
CA ILE A 257 24.15 -4.45 -6.66
C ILE A 257 25.06 -5.18 -7.69
N GLU A 258 24.77 -6.45 -7.98
CA GLU A 258 25.48 -7.30 -8.94
C GLU A 258 25.35 -6.90 -10.42
N ASP A 259 24.29 -6.20 -10.85
CA ASP A 259 24.03 -5.90 -12.28
C ASP A 259 24.41 -4.47 -12.71
N THR A 260 24.98 -3.67 -11.81
CA THR A 260 25.07 -2.22 -12.00
C THR A 260 26.52 -1.73 -12.00
N ILE A 261 27.08 -1.59 -13.21
CA ILE A 261 28.29 -0.82 -13.53
C ILE A 261 27.99 0.69 -13.38
N TRP A 262 27.52 1.12 -12.21
CA TRP A 262 27.27 2.54 -11.92
C TRP A 262 28.29 2.97 -10.87
N ASP A 263 28.88 4.13 -11.09
CA ASP A 263 29.80 4.75 -10.13
C ASP A 263 29.09 4.87 -8.76
N GLU A 264 29.76 4.46 -7.69
CA GLU A 264 29.30 4.53 -6.29
C GLU A 264 28.74 5.92 -5.97
N ARG A 265 29.33 6.96 -6.58
CA ARG A 265 28.88 8.36 -6.48
C ARG A 265 27.46 8.57 -7.01
N PHE A 266 27.17 8.05 -8.21
CA PHE A 266 25.86 8.20 -8.83
C PHE A 266 24.79 7.52 -7.97
N VAL A 267 25.08 6.32 -7.48
CA VAL A 267 24.17 5.56 -6.60
C VAL A 267 23.89 6.33 -5.32
N ARG A 268 24.91 6.91 -4.67
CA ARG A 268 24.71 7.67 -3.43
C ARG A 268 23.87 8.93 -3.65
N LYS A 269 24.07 9.66 -4.76
CA LYS A 269 23.26 10.82 -5.09
C LYS A 269 21.78 10.46 -5.27
N GLU A 270 21.48 9.39 -6.01
CA GLU A 270 20.11 8.94 -6.22
C GLU A 270 19.44 8.56 -4.90
N ILE A 271 20.13 7.80 -4.04
CA ILE A 271 19.65 7.45 -2.69
C ILE A 271 19.28 8.71 -1.89
N MET A 272 20.14 9.73 -1.91
CA MET A 272 19.91 10.99 -1.18
C MET A 272 18.71 11.75 -1.74
N ARG A 273 18.59 11.85 -3.07
CA ARG A 273 17.43 12.48 -3.73
C ARG A 273 16.13 11.77 -3.38
N ASP A 274 16.13 10.44 -3.41
CA ASP A 274 14.94 9.64 -3.18
C ASP A 274 14.50 9.73 -1.72
N GLY A 275 15.43 9.71 -0.76
CA GLY A 275 15.11 9.92 0.64
C GLY A 275 14.63 11.33 0.99
N LEU A 276 15.21 12.37 0.38
CA LEU A 276 14.69 13.74 0.51
C LEU A 276 13.26 13.83 -0.04
N SER A 277 12.97 13.15 -1.14
CA SER A 277 11.62 13.10 -1.73
C SER A 277 10.62 12.41 -0.79
N LYS A 278 11.03 11.35 -0.09
CA LYS A 278 10.20 10.70 0.96
C LYS A 278 9.89 11.65 2.11
N LEU A 279 10.90 12.37 2.63
CA LEU A 279 10.68 13.36 3.70
C LEU A 279 9.69 14.45 3.28
N LEU A 280 9.88 15.03 2.08
CA LEU A 280 8.99 16.04 1.53
C LEU A 280 7.57 15.51 1.30
N ALA A 281 7.44 14.25 0.90
CA ALA A 281 6.14 13.63 0.67
C ALA A 281 5.39 13.32 1.97
N LEU A 282 6.03 13.32 3.13
CA LEU A 282 5.37 13.15 4.43
C LEU A 282 5.00 14.48 5.08
N ALA A 283 5.66 15.57 4.70
CA ALA A 283 5.48 16.88 5.34
C ALA A 283 4.03 17.41 5.34
N PRO A 284 3.22 17.27 4.26
CA PRO A 284 1.85 17.80 4.24
C PRO A 284 0.86 17.13 5.20
N TYR A 285 1.26 16.03 5.85
CA TYR A 285 0.36 15.20 6.67
C TYR A 285 0.67 15.29 8.18
N ASP A 286 1.53 16.22 8.59
CA ASP A 286 1.92 16.41 10.00
C ASP A 286 2.46 15.15 10.71
N ILE A 287 2.99 14.20 9.93
CA ILE A 287 3.53 12.92 10.45
C ILE A 287 4.91 13.14 11.09
N ILE A 288 5.70 14.07 10.55
CA ILE A 288 7.05 14.34 11.04
C ILE A 288 6.97 15.40 12.15
N SER A 289 6.90 14.95 13.39
CA SER A 289 6.96 15.83 14.57
C SER A 289 8.33 16.52 14.73
N ILE A 290 8.40 17.56 15.57
CA ILE A 290 9.68 18.17 15.99
C ILE A 290 10.65 17.14 16.60
N THR A 291 10.13 16.19 17.37
CA THR A 291 10.94 15.13 17.99
C THR A 291 11.52 14.20 16.92
N THR A 292 10.71 13.82 15.93
CA THR A 292 11.14 13.00 14.79
C THR A 292 12.21 13.75 13.98
N TRP A 293 11.95 15.02 13.68
CA TRP A 293 12.86 15.87 12.93
C TRP A 293 14.21 16.07 13.62
N SER A 294 14.21 16.35 14.93
CA SER A 294 15.45 16.53 15.70
C SER A 294 16.33 15.28 15.71
N ARG A 295 15.75 14.08 15.50
CA ARG A 295 16.51 12.84 15.35
C ARG A 295 16.97 12.59 13.92
N VAL A 296 16.14 12.88 12.93
CA VAL A 296 16.42 12.55 11.52
C VAL A 296 17.31 13.60 10.84
N MET A 297 17.02 14.90 11.04
CA MET A 297 17.67 15.98 10.30
C MET A 297 19.19 16.10 10.51
N PRO A 298 19.75 15.91 11.73
CA PRO A 298 21.21 15.96 11.91
C PRO A 298 21.94 14.92 11.06
N HIS A 299 21.37 13.73 10.87
CA HIS A 299 21.94 12.69 10.03
C HIS A 299 21.89 13.06 8.55
N TRP A 300 20.81 13.70 8.10
CA TRP A 300 20.69 14.23 6.75
C TRP A 300 21.71 15.32 6.46
N LEU A 301 21.85 16.30 7.34
CA LEU A 301 22.85 17.36 7.17
C LEU A 301 24.28 16.82 7.19
N HIS A 302 24.57 15.85 8.07
CA HIS A 302 25.86 15.18 8.11
C HIS A 302 26.14 14.44 6.80
N SER A 303 25.19 13.65 6.31
CA SER A 303 25.35 12.89 5.06
C SER A 303 25.44 13.79 3.82
N LEU A 304 24.66 14.88 3.76
CA LEU A 304 24.76 15.86 2.67
C LEU A 304 26.13 16.54 2.61
N ASN A 305 26.75 16.78 3.76
CA ASN A 305 28.05 17.45 3.85
C ASN A 305 29.24 16.50 3.63
N ASN A 306 29.11 15.23 4.01
CA ASN A 306 30.26 14.30 4.07
C ASN A 306 30.20 13.17 3.03
N ASP A 307 29.00 12.74 2.63
CA ASP A 307 28.82 11.60 1.73
C ASP A 307 28.71 12.02 0.26
N LEU A 308 28.45 13.30 0.00
CA LEU A 308 28.47 13.88 -1.35
C LEU A 308 29.85 14.51 -1.62
N VAL A 309 30.49 14.08 -2.70
CA VAL A 309 31.91 14.35 -2.96
C VAL A 309 32.11 15.67 -3.73
N SER A 310 31.09 16.20 -4.41
CA SER A 310 31.20 17.38 -5.27
C SER A 310 30.13 18.44 -4.97
N GLU A 311 30.48 19.73 -5.14
CA GLU A 311 29.52 20.84 -5.06
C GLU A 311 28.43 20.75 -6.15
N GLU A 312 28.76 20.15 -7.30
CA GLU A 312 27.82 19.97 -8.43
C GLU A 312 26.68 19.02 -8.06
N ASP A 313 26.97 17.90 -7.40
CA ASP A 313 25.94 16.97 -6.91
C ASP A 313 25.03 17.63 -5.86
N LEU A 314 25.58 18.48 -4.99
CA LEU A 314 24.78 19.23 -4.01
C LEU A 314 23.89 20.28 -4.69
N LEU A 315 24.36 20.92 -5.76
CA LEU A 315 23.58 21.87 -6.55
C LEU A 315 22.38 21.21 -7.22
N GLU A 316 22.50 19.95 -7.66
CA GLU A 316 21.36 19.18 -8.17
C GLU A 316 20.30 18.89 -7.09
N LEU A 317 20.72 18.73 -5.83
CA LEU A 317 19.83 18.54 -4.68
C LEU A 317 19.34 19.85 -4.04
N LYS A 318 19.81 21.00 -4.51
CA LYS A 318 19.45 22.33 -3.97
C LYS A 318 17.94 22.49 -3.84
N VAL A 319 17.22 22.06 -4.87
CA VAL A 319 15.78 22.24 -5.00
C VAL A 319 15.00 21.46 -3.93
N PRO A 320 15.16 20.13 -3.77
CA PRO A 320 14.52 19.40 -2.67
C PRO A 320 15.03 19.83 -1.28
N ILE A 321 16.30 20.21 -1.13
CA ILE A 321 16.84 20.71 0.15
C ILE A 321 16.17 22.03 0.55
N SER A 322 16.08 23.00 -0.36
CA SER A 322 15.41 24.28 -0.07
C SER A 322 13.97 24.09 0.37
N LYS A 323 13.26 23.16 -0.29
CA LYS A 323 11.87 22.84 0.05
C LYS A 323 11.66 22.32 1.45
N LEU A 324 12.63 21.56 1.96
CA LEU A 324 12.58 20.99 3.28
C LEU A 324 12.49 22.08 4.38
N PHE A 325 12.94 23.30 4.06
CA PHE A 325 12.93 24.46 4.94
C PHE A 325 11.95 25.57 4.48
N GLU A 326 11.13 25.35 3.44
CA GLU A 326 10.10 26.30 3.04
C GLU A 326 9.00 26.34 4.13
N PRO A 327 8.53 27.51 4.62
CA PRO A 327 7.58 27.58 5.74
C PRO A 327 6.29 26.77 5.54
N ASP A 328 5.82 26.68 4.30
CA ASP A 328 4.57 25.98 3.95
C ASP A 328 4.73 24.45 3.82
N LEU A 329 5.98 23.97 3.74
CA LEU A 329 6.34 22.56 3.56
C LEU A 329 7.29 22.05 4.65
N CYS A 330 7.72 22.93 5.55
CA CYS A 330 8.55 22.56 6.67
C CYS A 330 7.68 21.71 7.58
N ALA A 331 8.12 20.49 7.86
CA ALA A 331 7.47 19.58 8.80
C ALA A 331 7.29 20.18 10.21
N LEU A 332 7.94 21.32 10.50
CA LEU A 332 7.91 21.98 11.78
C LEU A 332 6.98 23.20 11.73
N SER A 333 5.88 23.13 12.47
CA SER A 333 5.11 24.32 12.83
C SER A 333 5.92 25.13 13.86
N PHE A 334 6.56 26.20 13.39
CA PHE A 334 7.12 27.20 14.30
C PHE A 334 5.98 28.10 14.76
N GLU A 335 5.47 27.88 15.98
CA GLU A 335 4.53 28.82 16.59
C GLU A 335 5.18 30.20 16.68
N VAL A 336 4.60 31.18 16.01
CA VAL A 336 5.00 32.58 16.16
C VAL A 336 4.52 33.02 17.54
N SER A 337 5.47 33.20 18.45
CA SER A 337 5.20 33.71 19.80
C SER A 337 4.95 35.22 19.82
#